data_AF-A9DP49-F1
#
_entry.id   AF-A9DP49-F1
#
_cell.length_a   1.000
_cell.length_b   1.000
_cell.length_c   1.000
_cell.angle_alpha   90.00
_cell.angle_beta   90.00
_cell.angle_gamma   90.00
#
_symmetry.space_group_name_H-M   'P 1'
#
loop_
_entity.id
_entity.type
_entity.pdbx_description
1 polymer ?
#
loop_
_entity_poly.entity_id
_entity_poly.type
_entity_poly.pdbx_seq_one_letter_code
_entity_poly.pdbx_strand_id
1 'polypeptide(L)'
;MLYIFSSFVFMKYLRLIGINLLVLCGLLLILAVIGYFIEANRIKTFFTFTAPKQATYFQPDSTALFIHKPNIHLYDNWGTPEQKISTERRTNNLGFREDADITTKQENEYRILVTGDSHTDGVLKHNNQSFVNVWEEKLNASDSTYVYNCMNGGVGYYTFRNYHGFLKKYYQELQPEVFLINIFTGNDFREAAIFEDDRTSIANVYRSLRMRFRRKFQSDAQKAIPYNQGLEQTLFFESFPAEKERTMNISKQYLSQIKALCEQENIRLIITLLPSKLDVNPTFRKEVQKLHNLDDETMSINQELTTQLIAFLKAEQFEYIDLKPALQNTSEKVYWDQDLHINKNAHRIIGELLYKKIALE
;
A
#
# COMPACT_ATOMS: atom_id res chain seq x y z
N MET A 1 51.23 41.55 -34.80
CA MET A 1 51.33 41.63 -33.32
C MET A 1 49.97 41.63 -32.62
N LEU A 2 48.93 42.32 -33.13
CA LEU A 2 47.57 42.31 -32.56
C LEU A 2 46.86 40.93 -32.58
N TYR A 3 47.09 40.08 -33.58
CA TYR A 3 46.46 38.75 -33.69
C TYR A 3 46.95 37.75 -32.64
N ILE A 4 48.22 37.82 -32.24
CA ILE A 4 48.84 36.91 -31.26
C ILE A 4 48.42 37.29 -29.83
N PHE A 5 48.29 38.58 -29.54
CA PHE A 5 47.79 39.09 -28.25
C PHE A 5 46.33 38.71 -28.01
N SER A 6 45.51 38.78 -29.05
CA SER A 6 44.11 38.30 -29.06
C SER A 6 44.00 36.81 -28.75
N SER A 7 44.84 35.97 -29.38
CA SER A 7 44.87 34.51 -29.17
C SER A 7 45.24 34.11 -27.74
N PHE A 8 46.22 34.79 -27.12
CA PHE A 8 46.65 34.49 -25.76
C PHE A 8 45.61 34.86 -24.69
N VAL A 9 44.94 36.00 -24.87
CA VAL A 9 43.83 36.42 -24.00
C VAL A 9 42.63 35.48 -24.16
N PHE A 10 42.31 35.06 -25.39
CA PHE A 10 41.27 34.07 -25.68
C PHE A 10 41.55 32.71 -25.01
N MET A 11 42.80 32.21 -25.07
CA MET A 11 43.21 30.98 -24.37
C MET A 11 43.05 31.07 -22.84
N LYS A 12 43.29 32.24 -22.23
CA LYS A 12 43.06 32.44 -20.79
C LYS A 12 41.57 32.37 -20.43
N TYR A 13 40.69 32.94 -21.25
CA TYR A 13 39.25 32.84 -21.04
C TYR A 13 38.74 31.41 -21.17
N LEU A 14 39.17 30.66 -22.18
CA LEU A 14 38.83 29.24 -22.33
C LEU A 14 39.28 28.41 -21.13
N ARG A 15 40.50 28.67 -20.60
CA ARG A 15 41.00 28.01 -19.40
C ARG A 15 40.16 28.34 -18.16
N LEU A 16 39.77 29.61 -17.98
CA LEU A 16 38.91 30.02 -16.87
C LEU A 16 37.53 29.37 -16.95
N ILE A 17 36.92 29.32 -18.15
CA ILE A 17 35.66 28.59 -18.38
C ILE A 17 35.84 27.11 -18.05
N GLY A 18 36.90 26.47 -18.52
CA GLY A 18 37.19 25.06 -18.22
C GLY A 18 37.35 24.78 -16.73
N ILE A 19 38.06 25.65 -15.99
CA ILE A 19 38.20 25.56 -14.53
C ILE A 19 36.84 25.71 -13.85
N ASN A 20 36.05 26.72 -14.23
CA ASN A 20 34.72 26.94 -13.64
C ASN A 20 33.77 25.77 -13.91
N LEU A 21 33.80 25.19 -15.11
CA LEU A 21 33.03 24.00 -15.45
C LEU A 21 33.48 22.79 -14.62
N LEU A 22 34.78 22.58 -14.44
CA LEU A 22 35.31 21.49 -13.63
C LEU A 22 34.92 21.66 -12.15
N VAL A 23 35.03 22.87 -11.60
CA VAL A 23 34.59 23.19 -10.23
C VAL A 23 33.09 22.95 -10.09
N LEU A 24 32.27 23.41 -11.04
CA LEU A 24 30.83 23.18 -11.04
C LEU A 24 30.50 21.69 -11.08
N CYS A 25 31.14 20.92 -11.97
CA CYS A 25 30.98 19.46 -12.04
C CYS A 25 31.37 18.79 -10.72
N GLY A 26 32.48 19.22 -10.10
CA GLY A 26 32.91 18.72 -8.79
C GLY A 26 31.89 19.01 -7.69
N LEU A 27 31.34 20.22 -7.64
CA LEU A 27 30.30 20.60 -6.68
C LEU A 27 29.00 19.82 -6.90
N LEU A 28 28.58 19.63 -8.16
CA LEU A 28 27.40 18.84 -8.50
C LEU A 28 27.57 17.37 -8.13
N LEU A 29 28.77 16.80 -8.32
CA LEU A 29 29.08 15.44 -7.89
C LEU A 29 29.00 15.31 -6.36
N ILE A 30 29.58 16.25 -5.60
CA ILE A 30 29.50 16.26 -4.14
C ILE A 30 28.04 16.31 -3.69
N LEU A 31 27.23 17.19 -4.28
CA LEU A 31 25.80 17.29 -3.98
C LEU A 31 25.04 15.99 -4.33
N ALA A 32 25.38 15.34 -5.44
CA ALA A 32 24.80 14.06 -5.83
C ALA A 32 25.14 12.94 -4.82
N VAL A 33 26.39 12.87 -4.36
CA VAL A 33 26.85 11.90 -3.36
C VAL A 33 26.15 12.15 -2.01
N ILE A 34 26.09 13.39 -1.56
CA ILE A 34 25.36 13.76 -0.33
C ILE A 34 23.87 13.39 -0.47
N GLY A 35 23.25 13.73 -1.59
CA GLY A 35 21.86 13.39 -1.89
C GLY A 35 21.61 11.88 -1.86
N TYR A 36 22.52 11.09 -2.43
CA TYR A 36 22.47 9.63 -2.39
C TYR A 36 22.47 9.10 -0.95
N PHE A 37 23.42 9.51 -0.11
CA PHE A 37 23.50 9.03 1.28
C PHE A 37 22.33 9.46 2.14
N ILE A 38 21.82 10.70 1.95
CA ILE A 38 20.61 11.17 2.65
C ILE A 38 19.41 10.29 2.31
N GLU A 39 19.22 9.97 1.03
CA GLU A 39 18.09 9.15 0.59
C GLU A 39 18.24 7.67 0.95
N ALA A 40 19.44 7.11 0.81
CA ALA A 40 19.72 5.75 1.27
C ALA A 40 19.44 5.61 2.77
N ASN A 41 19.88 6.58 3.59
CA ASN A 41 19.57 6.60 5.01
C ASN A 41 18.06 6.70 5.26
N ARG A 42 17.36 7.60 4.57
CA ARG A 42 15.89 7.73 4.69
C ARG A 42 15.17 6.42 4.39
N ILE A 43 15.51 5.76 3.29
CA ILE A 43 14.91 4.47 2.91
C ILE A 43 15.20 3.41 3.98
N LYS A 44 16.44 3.34 4.46
CA LYS A 44 16.85 2.40 5.52
C LYS A 44 16.05 2.63 6.81
N THR A 45 15.89 3.89 7.22
CA THR A 45 15.21 4.24 8.48
C THR A 45 13.68 4.21 8.41
N PHE A 46 13.08 4.31 7.22
CA PHE A 46 11.62 4.32 7.07
C PHE A 46 10.98 3.06 7.66
N PHE A 47 11.64 1.91 7.52
CA PHE A 47 11.17 0.62 8.02
C PHE A 47 11.81 0.18 9.34
N THR A 48 12.59 1.05 9.98
CA THR A 48 13.05 0.81 11.36
C THR A 48 12.03 1.33 12.39
N PHE A 49 10.99 2.04 11.94
CA PHE A 49 9.92 2.61 12.76
C PHE A 49 10.45 3.39 13.98
N THR A 50 11.55 4.13 13.79
CA THR A 50 12.21 4.88 14.88
C THR A 50 11.53 6.20 15.21
N ALA A 51 10.65 6.69 14.32
CA ALA A 51 9.85 7.88 14.60
C ALA A 51 8.88 7.59 15.76
N PRO A 52 8.78 8.44 16.81
CA PRO A 52 8.02 8.13 18.02
C PRO A 52 6.61 7.61 17.78
N LYS A 53 5.84 8.26 16.88
CA LYS A 53 4.48 7.82 16.55
C LYS A 53 4.43 6.42 15.92
N GLN A 54 5.38 6.10 15.03
CA GLN A 54 5.46 4.80 14.40
C GLN A 54 5.95 3.74 15.38
N ALA A 55 6.94 4.06 16.21
CA ALA A 55 7.51 3.17 17.21
C ALA A 55 6.48 2.72 18.26
N THR A 56 5.45 3.53 18.52
CA THR A 56 4.36 3.14 19.43
C THR A 56 3.45 2.09 18.80
N TYR A 57 3.33 2.07 17.47
CA TYR A 57 2.34 1.25 16.77
C TYR A 57 2.91 0.02 16.07
N PHE A 58 4.10 0.13 15.49
CA PHE A 58 4.76 -0.92 14.71
C PHE A 58 5.97 -1.51 15.43
N GLN A 59 6.29 -2.76 15.11
CA GLN A 59 7.56 -3.39 15.47
C GLN A 59 8.10 -4.23 14.30
N PRO A 60 9.43 -4.30 14.10
CA PRO A 60 10.04 -5.20 13.13
C PRO A 60 9.68 -6.67 13.39
N ASP A 61 9.58 -7.47 12.33
CA ASP A 61 9.33 -8.91 12.39
C ASP A 61 10.16 -9.62 11.32
N SER A 62 10.78 -10.76 11.65
CA SER A 62 11.66 -11.46 10.71
C SER A 62 10.92 -12.16 9.56
N THR A 63 9.63 -12.40 9.71
CA THR A 63 8.82 -13.19 8.76
C THR A 63 7.93 -12.28 7.94
N ALA A 64 7.13 -11.43 8.58
CA ALA A 64 6.22 -10.48 7.94
C ALA A 64 6.84 -9.10 7.68
N LEU A 65 8.16 -8.96 7.89
CA LEU A 65 8.96 -7.72 7.89
C LEU A 65 8.67 -6.78 9.07
N PHE A 66 7.40 -6.58 9.39
CA PHE A 66 6.95 -5.81 10.55
C PHE A 66 5.48 -6.13 10.84
N ILE A 67 5.06 -5.91 12.07
CA ILE A 67 3.69 -6.12 12.57
C ILE A 67 3.30 -4.97 13.50
N HIS A 68 2.04 -4.89 13.91
CA HIS A 68 1.69 -4.01 15.03
C HIS A 68 2.21 -4.58 16.34
N LYS A 69 2.41 -3.70 17.33
CA LYS A 69 2.61 -4.17 18.71
C LYS A 69 1.29 -4.70 19.27
N PRO A 70 1.33 -5.71 20.15
CA PRO A 70 0.14 -6.19 20.83
C PRO A 70 -0.34 -5.20 21.88
N ASN A 71 -1.63 -5.29 22.24
CA ASN A 71 -2.25 -4.58 23.36
C ASN A 71 -2.12 -3.05 23.30
N ILE A 72 -2.17 -2.49 22.10
CA ILE A 72 -2.21 -1.04 21.92
C ILE A 72 -3.64 -0.56 22.14
N HIS A 73 -3.80 0.58 22.80
CA HIS A 73 -5.04 1.34 22.76
C HIS A 73 -4.70 2.83 22.80
N LEU A 74 -4.80 3.48 21.64
CA LEU A 74 -4.46 4.89 21.44
C LEU A 74 -5.49 5.58 20.55
N TYR A 75 -5.63 6.89 20.71
CA TYR A 75 -6.41 7.72 19.79
C TYR A 75 -5.49 8.56 18.94
N ASP A 76 -5.68 8.52 17.62
CA ASP A 76 -4.99 9.37 16.66
C ASP A 76 -6.02 10.26 15.97
N ASN A 77 -5.89 11.58 16.13
CA ASN A 77 -6.74 12.54 15.46
C ASN A 77 -6.16 12.85 14.09
N TRP A 78 -6.98 12.74 13.05
CA TRP A 78 -6.60 13.06 11.67
C TRP A 78 -7.77 13.68 10.91
N GLY A 79 -7.52 14.13 9.68
CA GLY A 79 -8.47 14.89 8.88
C GLY A 79 -8.38 16.41 9.12
N THR A 80 -9.28 17.18 8.52
CA THR A 80 -9.27 18.64 8.70
C THR A 80 -9.81 19.02 10.08
N PRO A 81 -9.49 20.23 10.61
CA PRO A 81 -10.03 20.71 11.88
C PRO A 81 -11.56 20.63 11.98
N GLU A 82 -12.27 20.72 10.85
CA GLU A 82 -13.72 20.63 10.74
C GLU A 82 -14.24 19.19 10.80
N GLN A 83 -13.47 18.23 10.28
CA GLN A 83 -13.88 16.82 10.20
C GLN A 83 -13.72 16.08 11.52
N LYS A 84 -12.79 16.51 12.39
CA LYS A 84 -12.54 15.93 13.72
C LYS A 84 -12.55 14.39 13.73
N ILE A 85 -11.85 13.77 12.78
CA ILE A 85 -11.80 12.31 12.70
C ILE A 85 -10.81 11.82 13.76
N SER A 86 -11.26 10.87 14.58
CA SER A 86 -10.42 10.14 15.52
C SER A 86 -10.42 8.70 15.09
N THR A 87 -9.24 8.11 14.99
CA THR A 87 -9.09 6.67 14.84
C THR A 87 -8.61 6.09 16.16
N GLU A 88 -9.39 5.15 16.69
CA GLU A 88 -8.96 4.27 17.75
C GLU A 88 -8.01 3.24 17.15
N ARG A 89 -6.72 3.37 17.49
CA ARG A 89 -5.70 2.37 17.23
C ARG A 89 -5.71 1.41 18.40
N ARG A 90 -6.48 0.36 18.26
CA ARG A 90 -6.62 -0.73 19.23
C ARG A 90 -6.18 -2.05 18.62
N THR A 91 -5.30 -2.76 19.31
CA THR A 91 -4.87 -4.10 18.94
C THR A 91 -5.01 -5.08 20.08
N ASN A 92 -5.27 -6.35 19.76
CA ASN A 92 -5.34 -7.43 20.74
C ASN A 92 -3.95 -7.97 21.13
N ASN A 93 -3.93 -9.04 21.90
CA ASN A 93 -2.72 -9.76 22.33
C ASN A 93 -1.76 -10.21 21.21
N LEU A 94 -2.20 -10.30 19.96
CA LEU A 94 -1.35 -10.66 18.80
C LEU A 94 -0.99 -9.46 17.90
N GLY A 95 -1.53 -8.27 18.19
CA GLY A 95 -1.35 -7.09 17.35
C GLY A 95 -2.39 -6.93 16.23
N PHE A 96 -3.44 -7.75 16.21
CA PHE A 96 -4.52 -7.62 15.22
C PHE A 96 -5.47 -6.51 15.62
N ARG A 97 -6.16 -5.91 14.64
CA ARG A 97 -7.12 -4.80 14.81
C ARG A 97 -8.45 -5.28 15.38
N GLU A 98 -8.36 -5.97 16.50
CA GLU A 98 -9.45 -6.59 17.23
C GLU A 98 -9.52 -6.06 18.66
N ASP A 99 -10.74 -6.09 19.21
CA ASP A 99 -10.99 -5.65 20.59
C ASP A 99 -10.78 -6.78 21.60
N ALA A 100 -11.01 -8.02 21.16
CA ALA A 100 -10.88 -9.23 21.97
C ALA A 100 -9.55 -9.94 21.70
N ASP A 101 -9.01 -10.53 22.76
CA ASP A 101 -7.82 -11.37 22.66
C ASP A 101 -8.13 -12.69 21.97
N ILE A 102 -7.18 -13.12 21.14
CA ILE A 102 -7.22 -14.45 20.54
C ILE A 102 -6.74 -15.44 21.58
N THR A 103 -7.56 -16.46 21.82
CA THR A 103 -7.30 -17.53 22.79
C THR A 103 -7.07 -18.86 22.06
N THR A 104 -6.93 -19.96 22.80
CA THR A 104 -6.88 -21.30 22.20
C THR A 104 -8.17 -21.58 21.42
N LYS A 105 -8.02 -22.18 20.24
CA LYS A 105 -9.16 -22.50 19.36
C LYS A 105 -10.17 -23.39 20.05
N GLN A 106 -11.44 -22.99 20.03
CA GLN A 106 -12.54 -23.81 20.54
C GLN A 106 -13.04 -24.78 19.46
N GLU A 107 -13.69 -25.87 19.87
CA GLU A 107 -14.15 -26.93 18.95
C GLU A 107 -15.16 -26.42 17.90
N ASN A 108 -16.00 -25.44 18.26
CA ASN A 108 -16.99 -24.83 17.38
C ASN A 108 -16.55 -23.45 16.85
N GLU A 109 -15.25 -23.14 16.86
CA GLU A 109 -14.73 -21.87 16.36
C GLU A 109 -14.23 -22.00 14.91
N TYR A 110 -14.83 -21.24 14.00
CA TYR A 110 -14.40 -21.14 12.60
C TYR A 110 -13.53 -19.90 12.42
N ARG A 111 -12.23 -20.10 12.14
CA ARG A 111 -11.23 -19.02 12.13
C ARG A 111 -10.95 -18.53 10.72
N ILE A 112 -11.10 -17.23 10.55
CA ILE A 112 -10.83 -16.53 9.30
C ILE A 112 -9.71 -15.55 9.55
N LEU A 113 -8.53 -15.80 8.99
CA LEU A 113 -7.39 -14.91 9.08
C LEU A 113 -7.42 -13.92 7.91
N VAL A 114 -7.50 -12.62 8.20
CA VAL A 114 -7.55 -11.58 7.16
C VAL A 114 -6.27 -10.75 7.17
N THR A 115 -5.71 -10.48 5.99
CA THR A 115 -4.59 -9.55 5.82
C THR A 115 -4.85 -8.55 4.69
N GLY A 116 -4.05 -7.48 4.68
CA GLY A 116 -4.12 -6.40 3.71
C GLY A 116 -3.35 -5.20 4.22
N ASP A 117 -3.43 -4.09 3.49
CA ASP A 117 -2.75 -2.85 3.82
C ASP A 117 -3.54 -2.01 4.84
N SER A 118 -3.36 -0.68 4.81
CA SER A 118 -4.06 0.24 5.72
C SER A 118 -5.58 0.30 5.50
N HIS A 119 -6.10 -0.11 4.34
CA HIS A 119 -7.54 -0.22 4.12
C HIS A 119 -8.12 -1.43 4.84
N THR A 120 -7.33 -2.47 5.09
CA THR A 120 -7.73 -3.60 5.93
C THR A 120 -7.51 -3.29 7.41
N ASP A 121 -6.40 -2.64 7.77
CA ASP A 121 -6.16 -2.14 9.15
C ASP A 121 -7.37 -1.35 9.67
N GLY A 122 -8.02 -0.59 8.78
CA GLY A 122 -9.26 0.10 9.09
C GLY A 122 -8.97 1.43 9.78
N VAL A 123 -8.69 2.45 8.96
CA VAL A 123 -8.60 3.86 9.39
C VAL A 123 -10.00 4.41 9.66
N LEU A 124 -10.59 3.87 10.72
CA LEU A 124 -11.97 4.06 11.16
C LEU A 124 -11.99 4.53 12.60
N LYS A 125 -13.17 4.88 13.11
CA LYS A 125 -13.29 5.32 14.50
C LYS A 125 -13.11 4.16 15.48
N HIS A 126 -13.67 2.99 15.15
CA HIS A 126 -13.68 1.79 15.98
C HIS A 126 -13.40 0.55 15.13
N ASN A 127 -12.79 -0.47 15.73
CA ASN A 127 -12.47 -1.74 15.05
C ASN A 127 -13.72 -2.41 14.45
N ASN A 128 -14.84 -2.44 15.20
CA ASN A 128 -16.10 -3.05 14.77
C ASN A 128 -16.72 -2.46 13.48
N GLN A 129 -16.19 -1.35 12.97
CA GLN A 129 -16.62 -0.76 11.69
C GLN A 129 -15.86 -1.33 10.49
N SER A 130 -14.79 -2.10 10.73
CA SER A 130 -13.99 -2.71 9.66
C SER A 130 -14.83 -3.70 8.85
N PHE A 131 -14.44 -3.97 7.60
CA PHE A 131 -15.23 -4.89 6.78
C PHE A 131 -15.11 -6.33 7.30
N VAL A 132 -14.02 -6.62 8.02
CA VAL A 132 -13.74 -7.90 8.67
C VAL A 132 -14.75 -8.12 9.80
N ASN A 133 -14.91 -7.14 10.69
CA ASN A 133 -15.85 -7.25 11.81
C ASN A 133 -17.31 -7.14 11.35
N VAL A 134 -17.62 -6.36 10.30
CA VAL A 134 -18.97 -6.37 9.69
C VAL A 134 -19.30 -7.75 9.11
N TRP A 135 -18.31 -8.42 8.48
CA TRP A 135 -18.51 -9.77 7.95
C TRP A 135 -18.72 -10.79 9.08
N GLU A 136 -17.89 -10.73 10.13
CA GLU A 136 -18.01 -11.54 11.35
C GLU A 136 -19.39 -11.40 12.01
N GLU A 137 -19.85 -10.17 12.21
CA GLU A 137 -21.15 -9.87 12.81
C GLU A 137 -22.28 -10.53 12.00
N LYS A 138 -22.21 -10.45 10.67
CA LYS A 138 -23.22 -11.04 9.78
C LYS A 138 -23.23 -12.56 9.86
N LEU A 139 -22.06 -13.20 9.87
CA LEU A 139 -21.92 -14.65 9.98
C LEU A 139 -22.50 -15.14 11.31
N ASN A 140 -22.05 -14.57 12.43
CA ASN A 140 -22.48 -14.95 13.78
C ASN A 140 -23.95 -14.60 14.07
N ALA A 141 -24.54 -13.64 13.36
CA ALA A 141 -25.98 -13.37 13.46
C ALA A 141 -26.84 -14.40 12.71
N SER A 142 -26.25 -15.15 11.77
CA SER A 142 -26.97 -16.08 10.88
C SER A 142 -26.76 -17.55 11.20
N ASP A 143 -25.73 -17.88 11.97
CA ASP A 143 -25.37 -19.24 12.37
C ASP A 143 -25.31 -19.35 13.90
N SER A 144 -25.83 -20.45 14.42
CA SER A 144 -25.81 -20.76 15.86
C SER A 144 -24.96 -21.99 16.19
N THR A 145 -24.38 -22.62 15.16
CA THR A 145 -23.56 -23.82 15.25
C THR A 145 -22.11 -23.44 15.50
N TYR A 146 -21.57 -22.58 14.63
CA TYR A 146 -20.21 -22.08 14.72
C TYR A 146 -20.15 -20.67 15.28
N VAL A 147 -19.06 -20.38 15.99
CA VAL A 147 -18.61 -19.02 16.29
C VAL A 147 -17.55 -18.67 15.26
N TYR A 148 -17.87 -17.76 14.36
CA TYR A 148 -16.92 -17.23 13.40
C TYR A 148 -16.03 -16.20 14.09
N ASN A 149 -14.72 -16.40 14.00
CA ASN A 149 -13.70 -15.48 14.50
C ASN A 149 -12.91 -14.92 13.31
N CYS A 150 -13.29 -13.72 12.86
CA CYS A 150 -12.64 -13.05 11.74
C CYS A 150 -11.55 -12.12 12.27
N MET A 151 -10.30 -12.52 12.10
CA MET A 151 -9.14 -11.85 12.69
C MET A 151 -8.56 -10.82 11.72
N ASN A 152 -8.76 -9.53 12.00
CA ASN A 152 -8.21 -8.44 11.19
C ASN A 152 -6.71 -8.22 11.43
N GLY A 153 -5.88 -8.89 10.64
CA GLY A 153 -4.43 -8.72 10.57
C GLY A 153 -3.96 -7.71 9.53
N GLY A 154 -4.81 -6.76 9.11
CA GLY A 154 -4.39 -5.69 8.20
C GLY A 154 -3.33 -4.79 8.84
N VAL A 155 -2.29 -4.44 8.07
CA VAL A 155 -1.19 -3.60 8.53
C VAL A 155 -0.81 -2.63 7.42
N GLY A 156 -0.74 -1.33 7.73
CA GLY A 156 -0.34 -0.32 6.74
C GLY A 156 0.98 -0.66 6.03
N TYR A 157 1.05 -0.36 4.73
CA TYR A 157 2.17 -0.66 3.83
C TYR A 157 2.38 -2.14 3.47
N TYR A 158 1.51 -3.05 3.91
CA TYR A 158 1.61 -4.44 3.47
C TYR A 158 1.38 -4.57 1.96
N THR A 159 2.12 -5.50 1.36
CA THR A 159 1.95 -5.96 -0.02
C THR A 159 2.27 -7.45 -0.08
N PHE A 160 2.43 -8.02 -1.27
CA PHE A 160 2.53 -9.46 -1.54
C PHE A 160 3.55 -10.22 -0.67
N ARG A 161 4.74 -9.66 -0.44
CA ARG A 161 5.75 -10.26 0.45
C ARG A 161 5.27 -10.32 1.90
N ASN A 162 4.63 -9.26 2.38
CA ASN A 162 4.08 -9.21 3.72
C ASN A 162 2.93 -10.18 3.88
N TYR A 163 2.02 -10.30 2.91
CA TYR A 163 0.91 -11.26 2.97
C TYR A 163 1.41 -12.70 3.15
N HIS A 164 2.46 -13.09 2.40
CA HIS A 164 3.10 -14.39 2.53
C HIS A 164 3.77 -14.57 3.89
N GLY A 165 4.54 -13.57 4.34
CA GLY A 165 5.18 -13.59 5.66
C GLY A 165 4.19 -13.65 6.82
N PHE A 166 3.07 -12.94 6.70
CA PHE A 166 1.99 -12.90 7.68
C PHE A 166 1.31 -14.28 7.79
N LEU A 167 0.94 -14.90 6.67
CA LEU A 167 0.41 -16.26 6.67
C LEU A 167 1.40 -17.22 7.35
N LYS A 168 2.65 -17.25 6.90
CA LYS A 168 3.71 -18.11 7.45
C LYS A 168 3.91 -17.93 8.96
N LYS A 169 3.74 -16.72 9.47
CA LYS A 169 3.92 -16.41 10.88
C LYS A 169 2.80 -17.01 11.74
N TYR A 170 1.56 -16.98 11.26
CA TYR A 170 0.39 -17.23 12.12
C TYR A 170 -0.38 -18.51 11.81
N TYR A 171 -0.24 -19.12 10.62
CA TYR A 171 -1.09 -20.26 10.23
C TYR A 171 -1.03 -21.44 11.20
N GLN A 172 0.15 -21.77 11.75
CA GLN A 172 0.32 -22.91 12.66
C GLN A 172 -0.34 -22.69 14.02
N GLU A 173 -0.19 -21.48 14.57
CA GLU A 173 -0.71 -21.13 15.90
C GLU A 173 -2.22 -20.89 15.84
N LEU A 174 -2.70 -20.24 14.77
CA LEU A 174 -4.10 -19.86 14.65
C LEU A 174 -4.97 -20.95 14.04
N GLN A 175 -4.38 -21.83 13.22
CA GLN A 175 -5.09 -22.89 12.48
C GLN A 175 -6.35 -22.35 11.77
N PRO A 176 -6.23 -21.34 10.89
CA PRO A 176 -7.39 -20.76 10.22
C PRO A 176 -7.95 -21.70 9.14
N GLU A 177 -9.27 -21.76 9.03
CA GLU A 177 -9.96 -22.41 7.90
C GLU A 177 -9.85 -21.58 6.62
N VAL A 178 -9.85 -20.25 6.76
CA VAL A 178 -9.82 -19.31 5.63
C VAL A 178 -8.69 -18.31 5.83
N PHE A 179 -7.95 -18.05 4.75
CA PHE A 179 -7.05 -16.91 4.65
C PHE A 179 -7.55 -15.95 3.57
N LEU A 180 -7.94 -14.74 3.97
CA LEU A 180 -8.40 -13.69 3.06
C LEU A 180 -7.31 -12.62 2.90
N ILE A 181 -6.97 -12.31 1.66
CA ILE A 181 -6.07 -11.19 1.31
C ILE A 181 -6.88 -10.11 0.63
N ASN A 182 -6.89 -8.91 1.22
CA ASN A 182 -7.41 -7.72 0.55
C ASN A 182 -6.27 -6.94 -0.10
N ILE A 183 -6.10 -7.15 -1.41
CA ILE A 183 -5.08 -6.49 -2.23
C ILE A 183 -5.60 -5.10 -2.60
N PHE A 184 -4.89 -4.05 -2.21
CA PHE A 184 -5.22 -2.69 -2.63
C PHE A 184 -4.52 -2.37 -3.96
N THR A 185 -5.30 -2.30 -5.05
CA THR A 185 -4.73 -2.11 -6.39
C THR A 185 -4.19 -0.70 -6.62
N GLY A 186 -4.33 0.20 -5.64
CA GLY A 186 -3.85 1.58 -5.69
C GLY A 186 -2.40 1.81 -5.24
N ASN A 187 -1.75 0.89 -4.53
CA ASN A 187 -0.32 1.02 -4.17
C ASN A 187 0.44 -0.29 -4.07
N ASP A 188 -0.22 -1.45 -3.90
CA ASP A 188 0.45 -2.72 -3.62
C ASP A 188 1.53 -3.05 -4.65
N PHE A 189 1.29 -2.77 -5.94
CA PHE A 189 2.27 -3.01 -7.00
C PHE A 189 3.50 -2.11 -6.85
N ARG A 190 3.30 -0.79 -6.67
CA ARG A 190 4.41 0.14 -6.45
C ARG A 190 5.20 -0.22 -5.20
N GLU A 191 4.51 -0.58 -4.12
CA GLU A 191 5.14 -0.91 -2.84
C GLU A 191 5.85 -2.27 -2.90
N ALA A 192 5.39 -3.22 -3.71
CA ALA A 192 6.08 -4.49 -3.93
C ALA A 192 7.55 -4.30 -4.37
N ALA A 193 7.81 -3.35 -5.28
CA ALA A 193 9.18 -3.03 -5.68
C ALA A 193 10.06 -2.55 -4.52
N ILE A 194 9.46 -1.86 -3.53
CA ILE A 194 10.19 -1.32 -2.37
C ILE A 194 10.66 -2.44 -1.44
N PHE A 195 9.93 -3.56 -1.36
CA PHE A 195 10.21 -4.64 -0.40
C PHE A 195 11.07 -5.78 -0.95
N GLU A 196 11.29 -5.88 -2.26
CA GLU A 196 12.09 -6.97 -2.86
C GLU A 196 13.59 -6.68 -2.97
N ASP A 197 13.98 -5.41 -3.11
CA ASP A 197 15.36 -5.05 -3.40
C ASP A 197 16.27 -4.91 -2.17
N ASP A 198 17.59 -4.85 -2.41
CA ASP A 198 18.42 -3.93 -1.61
C ASP A 198 17.82 -2.54 -1.76
N ARG A 199 17.09 -2.15 -0.72
CA ARG A 199 16.37 -0.89 -0.62
C ARG A 199 17.28 0.32 -0.86
N THR A 200 18.59 0.16 -0.69
CA THR A 200 19.61 1.20 -0.89
C THR A 200 20.39 1.11 -2.20
N SER A 201 19.97 0.24 -3.12
CA SER A 201 20.54 0.19 -4.48
C SER A 201 20.45 1.55 -5.17
N ILE A 202 21.41 1.83 -6.06
CA ILE A 202 21.46 3.11 -6.80
C ILE A 202 20.15 3.36 -7.56
N ALA A 203 19.56 2.32 -8.15
CA ALA A 203 18.28 2.41 -8.85
C ALA A 203 17.16 2.86 -7.91
N ASN A 204 17.05 2.28 -6.70
CA ASN A 204 16.02 2.65 -5.74
C ASN A 204 16.20 4.06 -5.18
N VAL A 205 17.44 4.46 -4.89
CA VAL A 205 17.74 5.82 -4.47
C VAL A 205 17.38 6.82 -5.56
N TYR A 206 17.70 6.52 -6.82
CA TYR A 206 17.31 7.34 -7.97
C TYR A 206 15.78 7.45 -8.11
N ARG A 207 15.04 6.33 -8.04
CA ARG A 207 13.57 6.33 -8.09
C ARG A 207 12.98 7.19 -6.97
N SER A 208 13.46 7.03 -5.72
CA SER A 208 13.04 7.84 -4.57
C SER A 208 13.28 9.33 -4.82
N LEU A 209 14.50 9.71 -5.22
CA LEU A 209 14.85 11.10 -5.54
C LEU A 209 13.93 11.68 -6.62
N ARG A 210 13.77 10.97 -7.74
CA ARG A 210 12.96 11.42 -8.87
C ARG A 210 11.50 11.63 -8.48
N MET A 211 10.92 10.76 -7.65
CA MET A 211 9.55 10.93 -7.15
C MET A 211 9.43 12.08 -6.15
N ARG A 212 10.41 12.27 -5.25
CA ARG A 212 10.44 13.42 -4.35
C ARG A 212 10.56 14.74 -5.09
N PHE A 213 11.44 14.81 -6.10
CA PHE A 213 11.55 15.98 -6.94
C PHE A 213 10.24 16.26 -7.68
N ARG A 214 9.59 15.25 -8.25
CA ARG A 214 8.27 15.40 -8.88
C ARG A 214 7.25 16.02 -7.91
N ARG A 215 7.14 15.50 -6.69
CA ARG A 215 6.25 16.04 -5.65
C ARG A 215 6.61 17.47 -5.24
N LYS A 216 7.89 17.78 -5.08
CA LYS A 216 8.36 19.12 -4.69
C LYS A 216 7.94 20.19 -5.69
N PHE A 217 8.00 19.88 -6.98
CA PHE A 217 7.69 20.78 -8.09
C PHE A 217 6.21 20.77 -8.52
N GLN A 218 5.33 20.11 -7.76
CA GLN A 218 3.88 20.23 -7.98
C GLN A 218 3.41 21.67 -7.74
N SER A 219 2.43 22.11 -8.53
CA SER A 219 1.76 23.41 -8.35
C SER A 219 0.94 23.43 -7.04
N ASP A 220 0.58 24.62 -6.57
CA ASP A 220 -0.25 24.75 -5.37
C ASP A 220 -1.63 24.09 -5.55
N ALA A 221 -2.19 24.16 -6.76
CA ALA A 221 -3.42 23.45 -7.11
C ALA A 221 -3.24 21.92 -7.03
N GLN A 222 -2.13 21.38 -7.51
CA GLN A 222 -1.81 19.95 -7.39
C GLN A 222 -1.64 19.51 -5.94
N LYS A 223 -1.00 20.35 -5.11
CA LYS A 223 -0.80 20.08 -3.67
C LYS A 223 -2.10 20.22 -2.85
N ALA A 224 -3.08 20.95 -3.36
CA ALA A 224 -4.38 21.09 -2.72
C ALA A 224 -5.24 19.82 -2.84
N ILE A 225 -4.96 18.94 -3.82
CA ILE A 225 -5.59 17.62 -3.87
C ILE A 225 -5.01 16.76 -2.73
N PRO A 226 -5.85 16.16 -1.88
CA PRO A 226 -5.41 15.24 -0.85
C PRO A 226 -4.58 14.11 -1.43
N TYR A 227 -3.52 13.73 -0.72
CA TYR A 227 -2.63 12.65 -1.13
C TYR A 227 -3.43 11.40 -1.54
N ASN A 228 -3.15 10.85 -2.72
CA ASN A 228 -3.88 9.72 -3.27
C ASN A 228 -2.90 8.62 -3.72
N GLN A 229 -2.99 7.45 -3.08
CA GLN A 229 -2.13 6.30 -3.37
C GLN A 229 -2.20 5.86 -4.85
N GLY A 230 -3.43 5.77 -5.41
CA GLY A 230 -3.65 5.39 -6.80
C GLY A 230 -2.93 6.31 -7.79
N LEU A 231 -3.01 7.63 -7.59
CA LEU A 231 -2.27 8.60 -8.39
C LEU A 231 -0.76 8.43 -8.24
N GLU A 232 -0.26 8.23 -7.03
CA GLU A 232 1.19 8.05 -6.80
C GLU A 232 1.74 6.79 -7.46
N GLN A 233 0.97 5.70 -7.49
CA GLN A 233 1.30 4.51 -8.26
C GLN A 233 1.30 4.79 -9.76
N THR A 234 0.26 5.46 -10.29
CA THR A 234 0.20 5.89 -11.68
C THR A 234 1.42 6.71 -12.09
N LEU A 235 1.76 7.75 -11.30
CA LEU A 235 2.91 8.62 -11.58
C LEU A 235 4.25 7.89 -11.45
N PHE A 236 4.34 6.91 -10.54
CA PHE A 236 5.53 6.08 -10.41
C PHE A 236 5.76 5.24 -11.67
N PHE A 237 4.73 4.58 -12.19
CA PHE A 237 4.87 3.74 -13.39
C PHE A 237 4.95 4.54 -14.69
N GLU A 238 4.41 5.76 -14.75
CA GLU A 238 4.72 6.71 -15.83
C GLU A 238 6.21 7.04 -15.87
N SER A 239 6.82 7.25 -14.70
CA SER A 239 8.25 7.58 -14.59
C SER A 239 9.16 6.35 -14.72
N PHE A 240 8.67 5.15 -14.41
CA PHE A 240 9.41 3.89 -14.45
C PHE A 240 8.59 2.75 -15.07
N PRO A 241 8.33 2.76 -16.40
CA PRO A 241 7.42 1.79 -17.03
C PRO A 241 7.85 0.32 -16.87
N ALA A 242 9.17 0.05 -16.83
CA ALA A 242 9.71 -1.30 -16.64
C ALA A 242 9.34 -1.92 -15.27
N GLU A 243 9.01 -1.10 -14.27
CA GLU A 243 8.57 -1.62 -12.97
C GLU A 243 7.19 -2.27 -13.06
N LYS A 244 6.34 -1.94 -14.04
CA LYS A 244 5.00 -2.56 -14.18
C LYS A 244 5.09 -4.08 -14.27
N GLU A 245 5.89 -4.58 -15.22
CA GLU A 245 6.09 -6.02 -15.44
C GLU A 245 6.78 -6.66 -14.24
N ARG A 246 7.83 -6.00 -13.72
CA ARG A 246 8.57 -6.49 -12.57
C ARG A 246 7.69 -6.68 -11.34
N THR A 247 6.90 -5.66 -10.98
CA THR A 247 6.02 -5.73 -9.80
C THR A 247 4.91 -6.74 -10.00
N MET A 248 4.38 -6.89 -11.22
CA MET A 248 3.40 -7.91 -11.55
C MET A 248 3.99 -9.33 -11.37
N ASN A 249 5.24 -9.55 -11.76
CA ASN A 249 5.91 -10.85 -11.55
C ASN A 249 6.13 -11.14 -10.07
N ILE A 250 6.51 -10.13 -9.28
CA ILE A 250 6.60 -10.24 -7.81
C ILE A 250 5.24 -10.63 -7.21
N SER A 251 4.17 -9.95 -7.63
CA SER A 251 2.80 -10.26 -7.18
C SER A 251 2.44 -11.72 -7.45
N LYS A 252 2.62 -12.18 -8.68
CA LYS A 252 2.32 -13.56 -9.11
C LYS A 252 3.12 -14.58 -8.32
N GLN A 253 4.41 -14.33 -8.11
CA GLN A 253 5.29 -15.22 -7.36
C GLN A 253 4.79 -15.44 -5.93
N TYR A 254 4.53 -14.37 -5.18
CA TYR A 254 4.07 -14.50 -3.80
C TYR A 254 2.66 -15.07 -3.70
N LEU A 255 1.74 -14.69 -4.59
CA LEU A 255 0.40 -15.29 -4.60
C LEU A 255 0.45 -16.79 -4.87
N SER A 256 1.35 -17.24 -5.74
CA SER A 256 1.56 -18.68 -5.99
C SER A 256 2.14 -19.38 -4.76
N GLN A 257 3.09 -18.75 -4.05
CA GLN A 257 3.65 -19.30 -2.80
C GLN A 257 2.61 -19.39 -1.69
N ILE A 258 1.78 -18.35 -1.54
CA ILE A 258 0.66 -18.33 -0.59
C ILE A 258 -0.33 -19.44 -0.93
N LYS A 259 -0.73 -19.56 -2.20
CA LYS A 259 -1.65 -20.61 -2.65
C LYS A 259 -1.12 -22.00 -2.31
N ALA A 260 0.15 -22.27 -2.63
CA ALA A 260 0.78 -23.55 -2.32
C ALA A 260 0.80 -23.85 -0.81
N LEU A 261 1.08 -22.85 0.03
CA LEU A 261 1.04 -23.03 1.49
C LEU A 261 -0.39 -23.27 1.99
N CYS A 262 -1.36 -22.51 1.48
CA CYS A 262 -2.77 -22.71 1.80
C CYS A 262 -3.26 -24.12 1.40
N GLU A 263 -2.91 -24.61 0.21
CA GLU A 263 -3.26 -25.97 -0.24
C GLU A 263 -2.60 -27.05 0.62
N GLN A 264 -1.31 -26.88 0.97
CA GLN A 264 -0.59 -27.82 1.84
C GLN A 264 -1.25 -27.95 3.21
N GLU A 265 -1.73 -26.84 3.76
CA GLU A 265 -2.27 -26.75 5.12
C GLU A 265 -3.80 -26.82 5.17
N ASN A 266 -4.44 -27.13 4.04
CA ASN A 266 -5.91 -27.18 3.89
C ASN A 266 -6.62 -25.88 4.33
N ILE A 267 -6.01 -24.73 4.03
CA ILE A 267 -6.56 -23.39 4.28
C ILE A 267 -7.18 -22.89 2.98
N ARG A 268 -8.45 -22.48 3.01
CA ARG A 268 -9.10 -21.86 1.84
C ARG A 268 -8.57 -20.45 1.62
N LEU A 269 -7.96 -20.19 0.46
CA LEU A 269 -7.44 -18.87 0.08
C LEU A 269 -8.50 -18.07 -0.69
N ILE A 270 -8.80 -16.85 -0.23
CA ILE A 270 -9.70 -15.91 -0.88
C ILE A 270 -8.99 -14.57 -1.12
N ILE A 271 -9.12 -14.02 -2.31
CA ILE A 271 -8.53 -12.71 -2.66
C ILE A 271 -9.63 -11.68 -2.91
N THR A 272 -9.57 -10.53 -2.25
CA THR A 272 -10.39 -9.36 -2.61
C THR A 272 -9.51 -8.31 -3.30
N LEU A 273 -10.04 -7.69 -4.35
CA LEU A 273 -9.37 -6.62 -5.08
C LEU A 273 -10.04 -5.29 -4.74
N LEU A 274 -9.39 -4.48 -3.92
CA LEU A 274 -9.86 -3.16 -3.55
C LEU A 274 -9.34 -2.12 -4.56
N PRO A 275 -10.21 -1.48 -5.37
CA PRO A 275 -9.80 -0.44 -6.33
C PRO A 275 -9.38 0.84 -5.62
N SER A 276 -8.66 1.74 -6.29
CA SER A 276 -8.37 3.08 -5.76
C SER A 276 -9.55 4.06 -5.89
N LYS A 277 -9.54 5.18 -5.13
CA LYS A 277 -10.48 6.31 -5.33
C LYS A 277 -10.47 6.83 -6.78
N LEU A 278 -9.31 6.78 -7.44
CA LEU A 278 -9.15 7.20 -8.84
C LEU A 278 -9.91 6.28 -9.82
N ASP A 279 -10.06 5.01 -9.46
CA ASP A 279 -10.75 4.01 -10.29
C ASP A 279 -12.25 3.92 -10.02
N VAL A 280 -12.69 4.38 -8.84
CA VAL A 280 -14.08 4.34 -8.41
C VAL A 280 -14.82 5.65 -8.72
N ASN A 281 -14.15 6.80 -8.69
CA ASN A 281 -14.79 8.11 -8.86
C ASN A 281 -14.41 8.78 -10.21
N PRO A 282 -15.29 8.75 -11.23
CA PRO A 282 -15.01 9.33 -12.55
C PRO A 282 -14.79 10.85 -12.53
N THR A 283 -15.48 11.57 -11.64
CA THR A 283 -15.34 13.03 -11.52
C THR A 283 -13.95 13.37 -10.98
N PHE A 284 -13.54 12.70 -9.90
CA PHE A 284 -12.21 12.84 -9.32
C PHE A 284 -11.11 12.43 -10.31
N ARG A 285 -11.34 11.35 -11.07
CA ARG A 285 -10.43 10.91 -12.15
C ARG A 285 -10.20 12.01 -13.19
N LYS A 286 -11.26 12.64 -13.69
CA LYS A 286 -11.16 13.73 -14.68
C LYS A 286 -10.47 14.97 -14.12
N GLU A 287 -10.75 15.31 -12.86
CA GLU A 287 -10.09 16.41 -12.16
C GLU A 287 -8.58 16.18 -12.08
N VAL A 288 -8.17 15.01 -11.57
CA VAL A 288 -6.76 14.61 -11.46
C VAL A 288 -6.07 14.58 -12.83
N GLN A 289 -6.72 14.00 -13.85
CA GLN A 289 -6.19 13.93 -15.20
C GLN A 289 -5.86 15.32 -15.75
N LYS A 290 -6.82 16.24 -15.67
CA LYS A 290 -6.65 17.63 -16.13
C LYS A 290 -5.58 18.36 -15.34
N LEU A 291 -5.57 18.21 -14.01
CA LEU A 291 -4.66 18.94 -13.14
C LEU A 291 -3.19 18.50 -13.28
N HIS A 292 -2.97 17.21 -13.54
CA HIS A 292 -1.65 16.64 -13.76
C HIS A 292 -1.23 16.58 -15.24
N ASN A 293 -2.12 16.99 -16.15
CA ASN A 293 -1.91 16.92 -17.60
C ASN A 293 -1.48 15.52 -18.06
N LEU A 294 -2.23 14.50 -17.63
CA LEU A 294 -1.95 13.09 -17.93
C LEU A 294 -2.79 12.63 -19.13
N ASP A 295 -2.17 11.85 -20.02
CA ASP A 295 -2.87 11.18 -21.11
C ASP A 295 -3.72 9.99 -20.61
N ASP A 296 -4.59 9.47 -21.48
CA ASP A 296 -5.49 8.38 -21.14
C ASP A 296 -4.74 7.08 -20.81
N GLU A 297 -3.61 6.82 -21.48
CA GLU A 297 -2.75 5.66 -21.23
C GLU A 297 -2.14 5.71 -19.82
N THR A 298 -1.64 6.86 -19.39
CA THR A 298 -1.14 7.03 -18.03
C THR A 298 -2.25 6.83 -17.02
N MET A 299 -3.44 7.37 -17.29
CA MET A 299 -4.59 7.20 -16.39
C MET A 299 -5.11 5.76 -16.34
N SER A 300 -4.87 4.92 -17.35
CA SER A 300 -5.30 3.50 -17.37
C SER A 300 -4.35 2.55 -16.65
N ILE A 301 -3.13 2.97 -16.27
CA ILE A 301 -2.10 2.09 -15.66
C ILE A 301 -2.64 1.20 -14.53
N ASN A 302 -3.32 1.75 -13.53
CA ASN A 302 -3.82 0.95 -12.39
C ASN A 302 -4.88 -0.07 -12.83
N GLN A 303 -5.70 0.29 -13.82
CA GLN A 303 -6.74 -0.57 -14.38
C GLN A 303 -6.13 -1.70 -15.22
N GLU A 304 -5.06 -1.41 -15.97
CA GLU A 304 -4.29 -2.40 -16.71
C GLU A 304 -3.63 -3.41 -15.76
N LEU A 305 -2.96 -2.94 -14.71
CA LEU A 305 -2.37 -3.81 -13.69
C LEU A 305 -3.42 -4.69 -13.01
N THR A 306 -4.57 -4.10 -12.64
CA THR A 306 -5.69 -4.86 -12.06
C THR A 306 -6.22 -5.90 -13.04
N THR A 307 -6.37 -5.56 -14.32
CA THR A 307 -6.85 -6.48 -15.37
C THR A 307 -5.87 -7.63 -15.58
N GLN A 308 -4.57 -7.35 -15.60
CA GLN A 308 -3.52 -8.37 -15.70
C GLN A 308 -3.50 -9.29 -14.48
N LEU A 309 -3.68 -8.75 -13.27
CA LEU A 309 -3.79 -9.56 -12.06
C LEU A 309 -5.03 -10.45 -12.13
N ILE A 310 -6.20 -9.92 -12.49
CA ILE A 310 -7.43 -10.71 -12.66
C ILE A 310 -7.23 -11.84 -13.70
N ALA A 311 -6.57 -11.56 -14.82
CA ALA A 311 -6.28 -12.57 -15.83
C ALA A 311 -5.43 -13.71 -15.26
N PHE A 312 -4.41 -13.38 -14.46
CA PHE A 312 -3.60 -14.36 -13.73
C PHE A 312 -4.42 -15.15 -12.71
N LEU A 313 -5.21 -14.46 -11.86
CA LEU A 313 -6.06 -15.11 -10.86
C LEU A 313 -7.02 -16.12 -11.49
N LYS A 314 -7.61 -15.79 -12.64
CA LYS A 314 -8.46 -16.70 -13.42
C LYS A 314 -7.68 -17.89 -13.98
N ALA A 315 -6.53 -17.64 -14.61
CA ALA A 315 -5.71 -18.67 -15.23
C ALA A 315 -5.22 -19.70 -14.20
N GLU A 316 -4.82 -19.22 -13.03
CA GLU A 316 -4.36 -20.04 -11.91
C GLU A 316 -5.50 -20.45 -10.95
N GLN A 317 -6.77 -20.26 -11.34
CA GLN A 317 -7.95 -20.71 -10.57
C GLN A 317 -7.97 -20.25 -9.10
N PHE A 318 -7.58 -19.01 -8.82
CA PHE A 318 -7.78 -18.40 -7.51
C PHE A 318 -9.26 -18.05 -7.30
N GLU A 319 -9.77 -18.26 -6.09
CA GLU A 319 -11.02 -17.65 -5.65
C GLU A 319 -10.77 -16.16 -5.39
N TYR A 320 -11.52 -15.28 -6.08
CA TYR A 320 -11.39 -13.85 -5.88
C TYR A 320 -12.69 -13.08 -6.05
N ILE A 321 -12.76 -11.90 -5.43
CA ILE A 321 -13.87 -10.95 -5.53
C ILE A 321 -13.33 -9.58 -5.95
N ASP A 322 -13.80 -9.09 -7.10
CA ASP A 322 -13.57 -7.70 -7.52
C ASP A 322 -14.55 -6.77 -6.78
N LEU A 323 -14.02 -5.89 -5.92
CA LEU A 323 -14.84 -4.97 -5.13
C LEU A 323 -15.24 -3.72 -5.92
N LYS A 324 -14.65 -3.47 -7.09
CA LYS A 324 -14.91 -2.26 -7.88
C LYS A 324 -16.37 -2.06 -8.25
N PRO A 325 -17.11 -3.05 -8.78
CA PRO A 325 -18.51 -2.85 -9.13
C PRO A 325 -19.37 -2.42 -7.93
N ALA A 326 -19.14 -3.01 -6.75
CA ALA A 326 -19.90 -2.68 -5.55
C ALA A 326 -19.61 -1.26 -5.05
N LEU A 327 -18.35 -0.83 -5.08
CA LEU A 327 -17.94 0.50 -4.64
C LEU A 327 -18.24 1.61 -5.66
N GLN A 328 -18.33 1.27 -6.95
CA GLN A 328 -18.62 2.23 -8.02
C GLN A 328 -20.12 2.45 -8.24
N ASN A 329 -20.95 1.43 -8.04
CA ASN A 329 -22.39 1.50 -8.32
C ASN A 329 -23.25 1.99 -7.14
N THR A 330 -22.64 2.20 -5.96
CA THR A 330 -23.36 2.76 -4.82
C THR A 330 -23.54 4.27 -4.96
N SER A 331 -24.66 4.79 -4.44
CA SER A 331 -24.87 6.24 -4.28
C SER A 331 -24.18 6.81 -3.04
N GLU A 332 -23.72 5.94 -2.13
CA GLU A 332 -23.00 6.35 -0.93
C GLU A 332 -21.56 6.74 -1.26
N LYS A 333 -21.06 7.74 -0.55
CA LYS A 333 -19.64 8.06 -0.58
C LYS A 333 -18.85 6.92 0.06
N VAL A 334 -17.83 6.42 -0.63
CA VAL A 334 -17.02 5.24 -0.22
C VAL A 334 -15.58 5.54 0.18
N TYR A 335 -15.09 6.76 -0.06
CA TYR A 335 -13.78 7.24 0.41
C TYR A 335 -13.94 8.43 1.35
N TRP A 336 -12.92 8.74 2.14
CA TRP A 336 -12.86 10.02 2.83
C TRP A 336 -12.58 11.18 1.84
N ASP A 337 -12.93 12.42 2.21
CA ASP A 337 -12.67 13.57 1.31
C ASP A 337 -11.20 13.91 1.29
N GLN A 338 -10.63 14.02 2.48
CA GLN A 338 -9.30 14.58 2.77
C GLN A 338 -8.29 13.49 3.09
N ASP A 339 -8.65 12.24 2.79
CA ASP A 339 -7.84 11.07 3.06
C ASP A 339 -8.08 10.03 1.98
N LEU A 340 -7.06 9.19 1.84
CA LEU A 340 -6.90 8.21 0.78
C LEU A 340 -7.66 6.90 1.04
N HIS A 341 -8.07 6.66 2.29
CA HIS A 341 -8.66 5.41 2.72
C HIS A 341 -10.15 5.34 2.41
N ILE A 342 -10.62 4.10 2.24
CA ILE A 342 -12.05 3.80 2.25
C ILE A 342 -12.68 4.22 3.58
N ASN A 343 -13.94 4.65 3.54
CA ASN A 343 -14.66 5.09 4.72
C ASN A 343 -15.57 3.97 5.28
N LYS A 344 -16.23 4.24 6.41
CA LYS A 344 -17.13 3.28 7.06
C LYS A 344 -18.21 2.68 6.15
N ASN A 345 -18.69 3.43 5.15
CA ASN A 345 -19.74 2.94 4.24
C ASN A 345 -19.16 1.89 3.30
N ALA A 346 -17.96 2.11 2.77
CA ALA A 346 -17.26 1.12 1.96
C ALA A 346 -16.96 -0.15 2.77
N HIS A 347 -16.46 -0.02 4.00
CA HIS A 347 -16.24 -1.17 4.87
C HIS A 347 -17.52 -1.98 5.10
N ARG A 348 -18.65 -1.31 5.37
CA ARG A 348 -19.96 -1.96 5.49
C ARG A 348 -20.36 -2.69 4.20
N ILE A 349 -20.28 -2.01 3.05
CA ILE A 349 -20.63 -2.57 1.73
C ILE A 349 -19.78 -3.81 1.44
N ILE A 350 -18.48 -3.76 1.73
CA ILE A 350 -17.57 -4.88 1.53
C ILE A 350 -17.95 -6.03 2.46
N GLY A 351 -18.11 -5.82 3.77
CA GLY A 351 -18.48 -6.89 4.71
C GLY A 351 -19.82 -7.56 4.37
N GLU A 352 -20.82 -6.76 3.98
CA GLU A 352 -22.11 -7.29 3.49
C GLU A 352 -21.97 -8.06 2.17
N LEU A 353 -21.07 -7.65 1.28
CA LEU A 353 -20.81 -8.35 0.03
C LEU A 353 -20.10 -9.68 0.29
N LEU A 354 -19.11 -9.72 1.18
CA LEU A 354 -18.41 -10.94 1.57
C LEU A 354 -19.40 -11.96 2.14
N TYR A 355 -20.25 -11.55 3.08
CA TYR A 355 -21.33 -12.39 3.62
C TYR A 355 -22.24 -12.96 2.51
N LYS A 356 -22.59 -12.17 1.50
CA LYS A 356 -23.47 -12.61 0.39
C LYS A 356 -22.78 -13.53 -0.61
N LYS A 357 -21.45 -13.41 -0.77
CA LYS A 357 -20.69 -14.05 -1.87
C LYS A 357 -19.88 -15.25 -1.42
N ILE A 358 -19.44 -15.26 -0.17
CA ILE A 358 -18.61 -16.33 0.39
C ILE A 358 -19.53 -17.20 1.25
N ALA A 359 -19.86 -18.38 0.73
CA ALA A 359 -20.41 -19.44 1.55
C ALA A 359 -19.28 -20.06 2.38
N LEU A 360 -19.46 -20.11 3.70
CA LEU A 360 -18.61 -20.86 4.61
C LEU A 360 -19.39 -22.12 5.02
N GLU A 361 -18.74 -23.27 5.01
CA GLU A 361 -19.35 -24.58 5.27
C GLU A 361 -19.36 -24.95 6.75
#